data_AF-A0A6N9Q7W9-F1
#
_entry.id   AF-A0A6N9Q7W9-F1
#
_cell.length_a   1.000
_cell.length_b   1.000
_cell.length_c   1.000
_cell.angle_alpha   90.00
_cell.angle_beta   90.00
_cell.angle_gamma   90.00
#
_symmetry.space_group_name_H-M   'P 1'
#
loop_
_entity.id
_entity.type
_entity.pdbx_description
1 polymer ?
#
loop_
_entity_poly.entity_id
_entity_poly.type
_entity_poly.pdbx_seq_one_letter_code
_entity_poly.pdbx_strand_id
1 'polypeptide(L)'
;MSSELDLDYGLIKPLSIPKNSKVPDLFSGRSSEEEYDLYFRLKRNNPDLIDWSKNCILLYEDQLHDLDGTSLEAIEKYEILKGWLNVFQVTLEKWVDISQSEQRES
;
A
#
# COMPACT_ATOMS: atom_id res chain seq x y z
N MET A 1 -29.93 -9.00 -18.40
CA MET A 1 -28.51 -8.75 -18.75
C MET A 1 -27.83 -8.45 -17.44
N SER A 2 -27.06 -9.41 -16.95
CA SER A 2 -26.49 -9.40 -15.61
C SER A 2 -25.35 -8.38 -15.55
N SER A 3 -25.38 -7.58 -14.49
CA SER A 3 -24.46 -6.50 -14.16
C SER A 3 -23.02 -7.00 -13.97
N GLU A 4 -22.08 -6.50 -14.78
CA GLU A 4 -20.62 -6.67 -14.63
C GLU A 4 -20.03 -5.92 -13.40
N LEU A 5 -20.85 -5.57 -12.40
CA LEU A 5 -20.51 -4.64 -11.32
C LEU A 5 -20.14 -5.30 -9.97
N ASP A 6 -19.86 -6.61 -9.95
CA ASP A 6 -19.65 -7.32 -8.66
C ASP A 6 -18.52 -8.35 -8.71
N LEU A 7 -17.35 -7.94 -9.23
CA LEU A 7 -16.15 -8.77 -9.18
C LEU A 7 -15.36 -8.50 -7.89
N ASP A 8 -16.00 -8.70 -6.73
CA ASP A 8 -15.27 -8.86 -5.48
C ASP A 8 -14.96 -10.35 -5.26
N TYR A 9 -13.83 -10.78 -5.82
CA TYR A 9 -13.40 -12.17 -5.67
C TYR A 9 -12.93 -12.51 -4.24
N GLY A 10 -12.86 -11.53 -3.33
CA GLY A 10 -12.41 -11.74 -1.94
C GLY A 10 -10.96 -12.24 -1.81
N LEU A 11 -10.20 -12.29 -2.90
CA LEU A 11 -8.86 -12.89 -2.96
C LEU A 11 -7.78 -12.05 -2.25
N ILE A 12 -8.00 -10.73 -2.18
CA ILE A 12 -7.06 -9.77 -1.59
C ILE A 12 -7.83 -8.98 -0.53
N LYS A 13 -7.26 -8.68 0.64
CA LYS A 13 -7.91 -7.81 1.64
C LYS A 13 -7.93 -6.35 1.15
N PRO A 14 -8.98 -5.55 1.39
CA PRO A 14 -8.98 -4.15 1.00
C PRO A 14 -7.88 -3.36 1.69
N LEU A 15 -7.20 -2.48 0.95
CA LEU A 15 -6.11 -1.65 1.44
C LEU A 15 -6.47 -0.16 1.36
N SER A 16 -6.28 0.56 2.47
CA SER A 16 -6.50 2.00 2.54
C SER A 16 -5.27 2.78 2.10
N ILE A 17 -5.41 3.68 1.12
CA ILE A 17 -4.32 4.51 0.59
C ILE A 17 -4.70 6.00 0.54
N PRO A 18 -3.73 6.92 0.70
CA PRO A 18 -3.98 8.35 0.55
C PRO A 18 -4.67 8.71 -0.77
N LYS A 19 -5.56 9.72 -0.73
CA LYS A 19 -6.32 10.16 -1.92
C LYS A 19 -5.44 10.62 -3.09
N ASN A 20 -4.25 11.13 -2.79
CA ASN A 20 -3.30 11.67 -3.75
C ASN A 20 -2.24 10.65 -4.21
N SER A 21 -2.36 9.38 -3.82
CA SER A 21 -1.50 8.30 -4.30
C SER A 21 -1.70 8.11 -5.81
N LYS A 22 -0.59 8.06 -6.56
CA LYS A 22 -0.63 7.87 -8.02
C LYS A 22 -0.71 6.38 -8.34
N VAL A 23 -1.50 6.05 -9.36
CA VAL A 23 -1.38 4.74 -10.00
C VAL A 23 -0.06 4.68 -10.77
N PRO A 24 0.71 3.58 -10.71
CA PRO A 24 1.91 3.42 -11.52
C PRO A 24 1.54 3.32 -13.01
N ASP A 25 1.45 4.45 -13.71
CA ASP A 25 1.27 4.45 -15.16
C ASP A 25 2.28 5.37 -15.84
N LEU A 26 3.27 4.76 -16.51
CA LEU A 26 4.10 5.41 -17.52
C LEU A 26 4.47 4.48 -18.69
N PHE A 27 4.10 3.19 -18.68
CA PHE A 27 4.56 2.23 -19.69
C PHE A 27 3.48 1.54 -20.52
N SER A 28 2.19 1.59 -20.14
CA SER A 28 1.16 0.86 -20.91
C SER A 28 -0.12 1.64 -21.22
N GLY A 29 -0.53 2.63 -20.41
CA GLY A 29 -1.70 3.47 -20.71
C GLY A 29 -3.03 2.70 -20.82
N ARG A 30 -3.11 1.50 -20.23
CA ARG A 30 -4.21 0.55 -20.44
C ARG A 30 -5.15 0.37 -19.26
N SER A 31 -4.85 0.95 -18.10
CA SER A 31 -5.70 0.77 -16.92
C SER A 31 -6.06 2.11 -16.31
N SER A 32 -7.37 2.34 -16.15
CA SER A 32 -7.87 3.52 -15.43
C SER A 32 -7.56 3.41 -13.93
N GLU A 33 -7.61 4.53 -13.22
CA GLU A 33 -7.43 4.51 -11.76
C GLU A 33 -8.50 3.63 -11.07
N GLU A 34 -9.71 3.62 -11.60
CA GLU A 34 -10.83 2.82 -11.08
C GLU A 34 -10.60 1.32 -11.29
N GLU A 35 -10.07 0.92 -12.45
CA GLU A 35 -9.72 -0.48 -12.73
C GLU A 35 -8.59 -0.96 -11.82
N TYR A 36 -7.58 -0.11 -11.59
CA TYR A 36 -6.47 -0.41 -10.68
C TYR A 36 -6.95 -0.54 -9.23
N ASP A 37 -7.79 0.39 -8.78
CA ASP A 37 -8.36 0.38 -7.43
C ASP A 37 -9.24 -0.85 -7.20
N LEU A 38 -10.04 -1.26 -8.20
CA LEU A 38 -10.87 -2.46 -8.11
C LEU A 38 -10.01 -3.73 -8.04
N TYR A 39 -9.00 -3.85 -8.90
CA TYR A 39 -8.12 -5.01 -8.94
C TYR A 39 -7.36 -5.23 -7.62
N PHE A 40 -6.83 -4.15 -7.03
CA PHE A 40 -6.07 -4.19 -5.77
C PHE A 40 -6.93 -3.92 -4.53
N ARG A 41 -8.26 -3.74 -4.68
CA ARG A 41 -9.22 -3.37 -3.63
C ARG A 41 -8.76 -2.16 -2.80
N LEU A 42 -8.30 -1.12 -3.48
CA LEU A 42 -7.80 0.11 -2.87
C LEU A 42 -8.96 1.00 -2.42
N LYS A 43 -8.91 1.47 -1.17
CA LYS A 43 -9.81 2.47 -0.62
C LYS A 43 -9.06 3.78 -0.50
N ARG A 44 -9.43 4.78 -1.29
CA ARG A 44 -8.83 6.13 -1.25
C ARG A 44 -9.38 6.98 -0.09
N ASN A 45 -9.16 6.53 1.13
CA ASN A 45 -9.37 7.31 2.36
C ASN A 45 -8.03 7.86 2.86
N ASN A 46 -8.02 8.94 3.64
CA ASN A 46 -6.80 9.33 4.36
C ASN A 46 -6.81 8.55 5.67
N PRO A 47 -6.17 7.37 5.78
CA PRO A 47 -5.99 6.76 7.09
C PRO A 47 -5.22 7.75 7.96
N ASP A 48 -5.58 7.84 9.24
CA ASP A 48 -4.71 8.54 10.17
C ASP A 48 -3.35 7.82 10.24
N LEU A 49 -2.33 8.54 10.69
CA LEU A 49 -0.96 8.00 10.64
C LEU A 49 -0.80 6.77 11.54
N ILE A 50 -1.61 6.64 12.59
CA ILE A 50 -1.62 5.49 13.50
C ILE A 50 -2.13 4.24 12.77
N ASP A 51 -3.29 4.36 12.12
CA ASP A 51 -3.92 3.28 11.38
C ASP A 51 -3.09 2.89 10.15
N TRP A 52 -2.50 3.87 9.46
CA TRP A 52 -1.53 3.61 8.39
C TRP A 52 -0.34 2.79 8.90
N SER A 53 0.26 3.20 10.01
CA SER A 53 1.44 2.53 10.58
C SER A 53 1.13 1.10 11.02
N LYS A 54 -0.03 0.88 11.67
CA LYS A 54 -0.49 -0.46 12.07
C LYS A 54 -0.73 -1.36 10.86
N ASN A 55 -1.41 -0.84 9.84
CA ASN A 55 -1.71 -1.60 8.62
C ASN A 55 -0.44 -1.98 7.86
N CYS A 56 0.54 -1.06 7.80
CA CYS A 56 1.86 -1.36 7.26
C CYS A 56 2.49 -2.56 7.99
N ILE A 57 2.63 -2.52 9.32
CA ILE A 57 3.25 -3.60 10.10
C ILE A 57 2.56 -4.94 9.85
N LEU A 58 1.22 -4.99 9.97
CA LEU A 58 0.45 -6.22 9.77
C LEU A 58 0.61 -6.78 8.34
N LEU A 59 0.55 -5.90 7.34
CA LEU A 59 0.72 -6.31 5.95
C LEU A 59 2.12 -6.88 5.70
N TYR A 60 3.17 -6.28 6.28
CA TYR A 60 4.54 -6.76 6.09
C TYR A 60 4.81 -8.07 6.82
N GLU A 61 4.22 -8.30 7.99
CA GLU A 61 4.30 -9.60 8.68
C GLU A 61 3.66 -10.70 7.84
N ASP A 62 2.44 -10.47 7.33
CA ASP A 62 1.75 -11.41 6.45
C ASP A 62 2.58 -11.66 5.16
N GLN A 63 3.10 -10.60 4.54
CA GLN A 63 3.85 -10.70 3.29
C GLN A 63 5.24 -11.32 3.44
N LEU A 64 5.92 -11.15 4.58
CA LEU A 64 7.20 -11.81 4.85
C LEU A 64 7.04 -13.33 4.87
N HIS A 65 5.95 -13.81 5.49
CA HIS A 65 5.63 -15.23 5.51
C HIS A 65 5.35 -15.76 4.10
N ASP A 66 4.57 -15.02 3.31
CA ASP A 66 4.25 -15.42 1.93
C ASP A 66 5.47 -15.38 1.01
N LEU A 67 6.33 -14.37 1.15
CA LEU A 67 7.51 -14.15 0.30
C LEU A 67 8.48 -15.33 0.35
N ASP A 68 8.64 -15.96 1.52
CA ASP A 68 9.52 -17.12 1.68
C ASP A 68 9.02 -18.31 0.85
N GLY A 69 7.69 -18.49 0.78
CA GLY A 69 7.03 -19.55 0.00
C GLY A 69 6.93 -19.30 -1.51
N THR A 70 7.33 -18.13 -2.00
CA THR A 70 7.28 -17.81 -3.44
C THR A 70 8.43 -18.47 -4.22
N SER A 71 8.19 -18.71 -5.51
CA SER A 71 9.21 -19.13 -6.49
C SER A 71 10.07 -17.98 -7.02
N LEU A 72 10.03 -16.82 -6.37
CA LEU A 72 10.81 -15.65 -6.78
C LEU A 72 12.30 -15.89 -6.52
N GLU A 73 13.13 -15.35 -7.38
CA GLU A 73 14.57 -15.36 -7.21
C GLU A 73 15.00 -14.45 -6.06
N ALA A 74 16.16 -14.73 -5.46
CA ALA A 74 16.66 -13.96 -4.32
C ALA A 74 16.73 -12.45 -4.60
N ILE A 75 17.06 -12.07 -5.84
CA ILE A 75 17.12 -10.66 -6.26
C ILE A 75 15.74 -10.00 -6.31
N GLU A 76 14.70 -10.73 -6.70
CA GLU A 76 13.33 -10.24 -6.77
C GLU A 76 12.77 -10.06 -5.36
N LYS A 77 13.01 -11.05 -4.48
CA LYS A 77 12.68 -10.96 -3.05
C LYS A 77 13.38 -9.76 -2.40
N TYR A 78 14.66 -9.53 -2.73
CA TYR A 78 15.41 -8.37 -2.25
C TYR A 78 14.80 -7.03 -2.67
N GLU A 79 14.43 -6.85 -3.95
CA GLU A 79 13.83 -5.60 -4.40
C GLU A 79 12.45 -5.34 -3.76
N ILE A 80 11.67 -6.38 -3.48
CA ILE A 80 10.43 -6.27 -2.71
C ILE A 80 10.70 -5.77 -1.28
N LEU A 81 11.63 -6.42 -0.56
CA LEU A 81 12.01 -6.04 0.81
C LEU A 81 12.51 -4.59 0.88
N LYS A 82 13.30 -4.18 -0.11
CA LYS A 82 13.80 -2.80 -0.26
C LYS A 82 12.65 -1.81 -0.48
N GLY A 83 11.64 -2.18 -1.26
CA GLY A 83 10.42 -1.40 -1.43
C GLY A 83 9.70 -1.16 -0.10
N TRP A 84 9.56 -2.21 0.72
CA TRP A 84 8.95 -2.10 2.06
C TRP A 84 9.76 -1.19 2.99
N LEU A 85 11.09 -1.31 2.99
CA LEU A 85 11.96 -0.45 3.78
C LEU A 85 11.77 1.03 3.45
N ASN A 86 11.63 1.37 2.16
CA ASN A 86 11.36 2.73 1.73
C ASN A 86 10.02 3.27 2.27
N VAL A 87 8.97 2.45 2.26
CA VAL A 87 7.67 2.85 2.82
C VAL A 87 7.75 3.05 4.33
N PHE A 88 8.49 2.21 5.05
CA PHE A 88 8.74 2.40 6.48
C PHE A 88 9.47 3.71 6.77
N GLN A 89 10.53 4.00 6.01
CA GLN A 89 11.28 5.24 6.15
C GLN A 89 10.37 6.46 5.98
N VAL A 90 9.61 6.53 4.89
CA VAL A 90 8.67 7.65 4.63
C VAL A 90 7.62 7.77 5.74
N THR A 91 7.15 6.65 6.29
CA THR A 91 6.19 6.65 7.39
C THR A 91 6.81 7.22 8.67
N LEU A 92 8.06 6.86 8.98
CA LEU A 92 8.79 7.39 10.13
C LEU A 92 9.10 8.89 9.97
N GLU A 93 9.50 9.33 8.77
CA GLU A 93 9.74 10.76 8.48
C GLU A 93 8.48 11.59 8.77
N LYS A 94 7.29 11.11 8.37
CA LYS A 94 6.02 11.78 8.71
C LYS A 94 5.74 11.85 10.20
N TRP A 95 6.06 10.80 10.97
CA TRP A 95 5.93 10.83 12.42
C TRP A 95 6.83 11.87 13.06
N VAL A 96 8.08 11.99 12.58
CA VAL A 96 9.03 12.98 13.05
C VAL A 96 8.53 14.39 12.75
N ASP A 97 8.02 14.65 11.55
CA ASP A 97 7.49 15.97 11.15
C ASP A 97 6.32 16.41 12.04
N ILE A 98 5.39 15.49 12.34
CA ILE A 98 4.26 15.76 13.25
C ILE A 98 4.77 16.08 14.65
N SER A 99 5.66 15.23 15.20
CA SER A 99 6.21 15.44 16.55
C SER A 99 6.96 16.77 16.68
N GLN A 100 7.73 17.16 15.64
CA GLN A 100 8.41 18.46 15.62
C GLN A 100 7.43 19.64 15.49
N SER A 101 6.31 19.47 14.80
CA SER A 101 5.29 20.51 14.67
C SER A 101 4.58 20.75 16.01
N GLU A 102 4.23 19.68 16.72
CA GLU A 102 3.62 19.75 18.07
C GLU A 102 4.55 20.41 19.11
N GLN A 103 5.87 20.17 19.01
CA GLN A 103 6.87 20.80 19.87
C GLN A 103 7.07 22.31 19.61
N ARG A 104 6.79 22.80 18.40
CA ARG A 104 6.90 24.23 18.05
C ARG A 104 5.66 25.04 18.46
N GLU A 105 4.53 24.36 18.65
CA GLU A 105 3.25 24.97 19.04
C GLU A 105 3.03 24.99 20.57
N SER A 106 3.93 24.37 21.34
CA SER A 106 3.95 24.34 22.82
C SER A 106 4.95 25.34 23.42
#